data_AF-A0A9P0Z9C9-F1
#
_entry.id   AF-A0A9P0Z9C9-F1
#
_cell.length_a   1.000
_cell.length_b   1.000
_cell.length_c   1.000
_cell.angle_alpha   90.00
_cell.angle_beta   90.00
_cell.angle_gamma   90.00
#
_symmetry.space_group_name_H-M   'P 1'
#
loop_
_entity.id
_entity.type
_entity.pdbx_description
1 polymer ?
#
loop_
_entity_poly.entity_id
_entity_poly.type
_entity_poly.pdbx_seq_one_letter_code
_entity_poly.pdbx_strand_id
1 'polypeptide(L)'
;MLQLLAGDPSAQSYWLNWKAFLCETWVLSSIVISLVLIWKNECLDRDSSGSDGGVKWRDKSWHYWFDESWRPCIKEIHPVLLMVFRLVAFVLLLAALTADVIVHGFDLFLYYTQWTFMLVTIYFLFGSLLSIYGCYWCYKPTNNFNDFILMDEENNLQMALSHTQYLQGVNTGDNLVLQRKLFVPKSMGLFGYVFQILFQITAGSVMLTDCLYWTVIFPFLSIKDYDLSFLTVVAHSLNAILLLGDITMNSLQTRWFRISYFLLWTSVYVIFQWIVHACVSTWWPYPFLDMSLRIAPLWYLVVALMHIPCYGIVVLLIKLKRSVLFKWFPESCCFL
;
A
#
# COMPACT_ATOMS: atom_id res chain seq x y z
N MET A 1 -42.11 -9.43 -13.32
CA MET A 1 -41.98 -10.90 -13.26
C MET A 1 -40.54 -11.30 -13.61
N LEU A 2 -39.58 -11.00 -12.72
CA LEU A 2 -38.17 -11.40 -12.85
C LEU A 2 -37.51 -11.40 -11.44
N GLN A 3 -38.21 -11.97 -10.47
CA GLN A 3 -37.58 -12.55 -9.28
C GLN A 3 -37.33 -14.02 -9.61
N LEU A 4 -36.28 -14.28 -10.40
CA LEU A 4 -35.66 -15.60 -10.40
C LEU A 4 -35.08 -15.76 -8.99
N LEU A 5 -35.62 -16.72 -8.24
CA LEU A 5 -35.18 -17.14 -6.90
C LEU A 5 -33.69 -16.85 -6.66
N ALA A 6 -33.39 -15.71 -6.04
CA ALA A 6 -32.09 -15.52 -5.43
C ALA A 6 -32.02 -16.54 -4.30
N GLY A 7 -31.10 -17.50 -4.42
CA GLY A 7 -30.91 -18.51 -3.39
C GLY A 7 -30.51 -17.82 -2.09
N ASP A 8 -31.11 -18.22 -0.97
CA ASP A 8 -30.73 -17.73 0.35
C ASP A 8 -29.24 -18.01 0.60
N PRO A 9 -28.37 -16.98 0.70
CA PRO A 9 -26.94 -17.17 0.87
C PRO A 9 -26.58 -17.87 2.18
N SER A 10 -27.48 -17.87 3.17
CA SER A 10 -27.30 -18.59 4.43
C SER A 10 -27.55 -20.10 4.31
N ALA A 11 -28.16 -20.56 3.20
CA ALA A 11 -28.44 -21.97 2.97
C ALA A 11 -27.21 -22.72 2.44
N GLN A 12 -26.98 -23.94 2.93
CA GLN A 12 -25.86 -24.78 2.49
C GLN A 12 -25.90 -25.09 0.97
N SER A 13 -27.09 -25.20 0.39
CA SER A 13 -27.28 -25.46 -1.04
C SER A 13 -26.79 -24.33 -1.95
N TYR A 14 -26.68 -23.10 -1.43
CA TYR A 14 -26.12 -21.96 -2.15
C TYR A 14 -24.62 -22.17 -2.42
N TRP A 15 -23.89 -22.64 -1.41
CA TRP A 15 -22.43 -22.86 -1.44
C TRP A 15 -22.03 -24.16 -2.14
N LEU A 16 -22.84 -25.22 -2.04
CA LEU A 16 -22.59 -26.50 -2.72
C LEU A 16 -22.89 -26.46 -4.24
N ASN A 17 -22.96 -25.28 -4.83
CA ASN A 17 -23.19 -25.07 -6.25
C ASN A 17 -21.86 -25.15 -7.03
N TRP A 18 -21.87 -25.79 -8.20
CA TRP A 18 -20.70 -25.82 -9.10
C TRP A 18 -20.18 -24.42 -9.45
N LYS A 19 -21.08 -23.41 -9.50
CA LYS A 19 -20.70 -22.00 -9.73
C LYS A 19 -19.92 -21.43 -8.56
N ALA A 20 -20.36 -21.69 -7.33
CA ALA A 20 -19.65 -21.26 -6.12
C ALA A 20 -18.27 -21.90 -6.06
N PHE A 21 -18.15 -23.20 -6.35
CA PHE A 21 -16.87 -23.90 -6.43
C PHE A 21 -15.90 -23.28 -7.44
N LEU A 22 -16.37 -22.85 -8.61
CA LEU A 22 -15.53 -22.15 -9.58
C LEU A 22 -15.11 -20.75 -9.08
N CYS A 23 -16.00 -20.00 -8.43
CA CYS A 23 -15.66 -18.71 -7.83
C CYS A 23 -14.59 -18.87 -6.74
N GLU A 24 -14.76 -19.88 -5.87
CA GLU A 24 -13.79 -20.29 -4.84
C GLU A 24 -12.44 -20.65 -5.45
N THR A 25 -12.45 -21.44 -6.53
CA THR A 25 -11.23 -21.82 -7.24
C THR A 25 -10.47 -20.61 -7.77
N TRP A 26 -11.14 -19.59 -8.32
CA TRP A 26 -10.48 -18.37 -8.78
C TRP A 26 -9.84 -17.57 -7.64
N VAL A 27 -10.54 -17.43 -6.51
CA VAL A 27 -10.01 -16.71 -5.34
C VAL A 27 -8.84 -17.47 -4.73
N LEU A 28 -8.95 -18.79 -4.55
CA LEU A 28 -7.87 -19.64 -4.05
C LEU A 28 -6.66 -19.61 -4.97
N SER A 29 -6.86 -19.67 -6.30
CA SER A 29 -5.77 -19.55 -7.27
C SER A 29 -5.05 -18.21 -7.13
N SER A 30 -5.79 -17.11 -6.93
CA SER A 30 -5.23 -15.77 -6.72
C SER A 30 -4.38 -15.70 -5.44
N ILE A 31 -4.85 -16.32 -4.35
CA ILE A 31 -4.11 -16.42 -3.09
C ILE A 31 -2.83 -17.23 -3.30
N VAL A 32 -2.91 -18.42 -3.90
CA VAL A 32 -1.77 -19.30 -4.15
C VAL A 32 -0.72 -18.60 -5.03
N ILE A 33 -1.14 -17.97 -6.13
CA ILE A 33 -0.23 -17.20 -7.00
C ILE A 33 0.45 -16.09 -6.21
N SER A 34 -0.28 -15.36 -5.37
CA SER A 34 0.26 -14.27 -4.56
C SER A 34 1.29 -14.77 -3.54
N LEU A 35 1.00 -15.88 -2.85
CA LEU A 35 1.91 -16.50 -1.90
C LEU A 35 3.17 -17.01 -2.58
N VAL A 36 3.05 -17.65 -3.75
CA VAL A 36 4.20 -18.11 -4.55
C VAL A 36 5.06 -16.93 -5.00
N LEU A 37 4.46 -15.83 -5.46
CA LEU A 37 5.19 -14.62 -5.84
C LEU A 37 5.95 -14.02 -4.66
N ILE A 38 5.33 -13.92 -3.48
CA ILE A 38 5.99 -13.42 -2.27
C ILE A 38 7.14 -14.35 -1.87
N TRP A 39 6.88 -15.65 -1.80
CA TRP A 39 7.88 -16.65 -1.42
C TRP A 39 9.10 -16.62 -2.36
N LYS A 40 8.86 -16.56 -3.67
CA LYS A 40 9.92 -16.51 -4.69
C LYS A 40 10.76 -15.25 -4.63
N ASN A 41 10.16 -14.08 -4.44
CA ASN A 41 10.87 -12.80 -4.55
C ASN A 41 11.38 -12.27 -3.20
N GLU A 42 10.88 -12.78 -2.07
CA GLU A 42 11.28 -12.27 -0.75
C GLU A 42 11.91 -13.32 0.16
N CYS A 43 11.64 -14.62 -0.01
CA CYS A 43 12.27 -15.67 0.80
C CYS A 43 13.41 -16.39 0.05
N LEU A 44 13.21 -16.77 -1.21
CA LEU A 44 14.25 -17.46 -1.99
C LEU A 44 15.48 -16.58 -2.25
N ASP A 45 15.27 -15.28 -2.51
CA ASP A 45 16.36 -14.29 -2.59
C ASP A 45 17.07 -14.08 -1.24
N ARG A 46 16.43 -14.40 -0.10
CA ARG A 46 17.07 -14.36 1.23
C ARG A 46 18.00 -15.54 1.45
N ASP A 47 17.61 -16.74 1.03
CA ASP A 47 18.34 -17.98 1.34
C ASP A 47 19.62 -18.14 0.48
N SER A 48 19.63 -17.59 -0.74
CA SER A 48 20.83 -17.60 -1.60
C SER A 48 21.97 -16.70 -1.10
N SER A 49 21.69 -15.80 -0.15
CA SER A 49 22.66 -14.85 0.43
C SER A 49 23.37 -15.35 1.71
N GLY A 50 23.29 -16.64 2.01
CA GLY A 50 23.74 -17.30 3.25
C GLY A 50 25.25 -17.42 3.52
N SER A 51 26.07 -16.47 3.06
CA SER A 51 27.45 -16.26 3.53
C SER A 51 27.50 -14.90 4.20
N ASP A 52 28.39 -14.68 5.18
CA ASP A 52 28.59 -13.51 6.08
C ASP A 52 28.17 -12.09 5.55
N GLY A 53 28.12 -11.89 4.24
CA GLY A 53 27.45 -10.76 3.60
C GLY A 53 25.92 -10.64 3.79
N GLY A 54 25.18 -11.71 4.12
CA GLY A 54 23.72 -11.70 4.21
C GLY A 54 23.14 -10.79 5.31
N VAL A 55 23.86 -10.63 6.44
CA VAL A 55 23.49 -9.68 7.51
C VAL A 55 23.71 -8.24 7.05
N LYS A 56 24.85 -7.97 6.40
CA LYS A 56 25.23 -6.65 5.87
C LYS A 56 24.30 -6.15 4.77
N TRP A 57 23.82 -7.05 3.89
CA TRP A 57 22.79 -6.76 2.89
C TRP A 57 21.44 -6.44 3.53
N ARG A 58 21.09 -7.12 4.62
CA ARG A 58 19.81 -6.94 5.32
C ARG A 58 19.72 -5.56 5.97
N ASP A 59 20.77 -5.13 6.68
CA ASP A 59 20.82 -3.80 7.31
C ASP A 59 20.84 -2.67 6.26
N LYS A 60 21.51 -2.89 5.12
CA LYS A 60 21.47 -1.97 3.97
C LYS A 60 20.08 -1.86 3.35
N SER A 61 19.33 -2.96 3.29
CA SER A 61 17.95 -3.01 2.79
C SER A 61 16.99 -2.27 3.73
N TRP A 62 17.05 -2.54 5.04
CA TRP A 62 16.22 -1.87 6.05
C TRP A 62 16.36 -0.35 6.04
N HIS A 63 17.60 0.14 5.94
CA HIS A 63 17.85 1.56 5.80
C HIS A 63 17.18 2.13 4.55
N TYR A 64 17.31 1.45 3.40
CA TYR A 64 16.74 1.89 2.13
C TYR A 64 15.22 2.03 2.19
N TRP A 65 14.52 1.01 2.71
CA TRP A 65 13.05 1.07 2.83
C TRP A 65 12.59 2.22 3.71
N PHE A 66 13.29 2.44 4.84
CA PHE A 66 12.97 3.56 5.73
C PHE A 66 13.25 4.91 5.05
N ASP A 67 14.40 5.09 4.40
CA ASP A 67 14.79 6.33 3.73
C ASP A 67 13.83 6.70 2.59
N GLU A 68 13.41 5.72 1.79
CA GLU A 68 12.39 5.90 0.74
C GLU A 68 11.02 6.30 1.28
N SER A 69 10.72 5.93 2.53
CA SER A 69 9.40 6.15 3.11
C SER A 69 9.12 7.60 3.43
N TRP A 70 10.13 8.41 3.77
CA TRP A 70 9.93 9.80 4.23
C TRP A 70 10.63 10.86 3.37
N ARG A 71 11.54 10.48 2.47
CA ARG A 71 12.24 11.44 1.61
C ARG A 71 11.43 11.81 0.36
N PRO A 72 11.51 13.08 -0.06
CA PRO A 72 11.10 13.47 -1.40
C PRO A 72 11.98 12.84 -2.49
N CYS A 73 11.44 12.68 -3.71
CA CYS A 73 12.21 12.17 -4.85
C CYS A 73 13.30 13.12 -5.36
N ILE A 74 13.19 14.41 -5.07
CA ILE A 74 14.08 15.48 -5.50
C ILE A 74 14.76 16.06 -4.26
N LYS A 75 16.09 16.21 -4.28
CA LYS A 75 16.89 16.70 -3.13
C LYS A 75 16.53 18.12 -2.69
N GLU A 76 16.09 18.95 -3.63
CA GLU A 76 15.72 20.36 -3.44
C GLU A 76 14.36 20.51 -2.75
N ILE A 77 13.49 19.51 -2.83
CA ILE A 77 12.23 19.52 -2.09
C ILE A 77 12.53 19.25 -0.62
N HIS A 78 12.21 20.22 0.23
CA HIS A 78 12.40 20.07 1.66
C HIS A 78 11.51 18.94 2.21
N PRO A 79 12.04 17.98 3.01
CA PRO A 79 11.25 16.85 3.54
C PRO A 79 9.99 17.24 4.32
N VAL A 80 10.01 18.42 4.95
CA VAL A 80 8.85 19.00 5.65
C VAL A 80 7.66 19.24 4.70
N LEU A 81 7.89 19.55 3.42
CA LEU A 81 6.79 19.76 2.48
C LEU A 81 6.00 18.47 2.25
N LEU A 82 6.70 17.35 2.05
CA LEU A 82 6.07 16.02 1.93
C LEU A 82 5.34 15.64 3.23
N MET A 83 5.95 15.92 4.38
CA MET A 83 5.33 15.70 5.69
C MET A 83 4.03 16.48 5.86
N VAL A 84 4.04 17.79 5.56
CA VAL A 84 2.85 18.65 5.65
C VAL A 84 1.77 18.18 4.69
N PHE A 85 2.15 17.87 3.45
CA PHE A 85 1.21 17.33 2.45
C PHE A 85 0.50 16.08 2.97
N ARG A 86 1.26 15.09 3.48
CA ARG A 86 0.70 13.86 4.03
C ARG A 86 -0.21 14.09 5.22
N LEU A 87 0.17 15.01 6.12
CA LEU A 87 -0.65 15.35 7.29
C LEU A 87 -1.97 16.00 6.88
N VAL A 88 -1.94 16.94 5.93
CA VAL A 88 -3.15 17.56 5.39
C VAL A 88 -4.02 16.52 4.67
N ALA A 89 -3.43 15.66 3.84
CA ALA A 89 -4.12 14.58 3.17
C ALA A 89 -4.81 13.63 4.17
N PHE A 90 -4.11 13.23 5.23
CA PHE A 90 -4.67 12.42 6.30
C PHE A 90 -5.88 13.08 6.96
N VAL A 91 -5.78 14.36 7.34
CA VAL A 91 -6.87 15.10 7.97
C VAL A 91 -8.08 15.20 7.05
N LEU A 92 -7.88 15.51 5.77
CA LEU A 92 -8.97 15.60 4.79
C LEU A 92 -9.67 14.26 4.58
N LEU A 93 -8.90 13.18 4.43
CA LEU A 93 -9.44 11.84 4.25
C LEU A 93 -10.18 11.35 5.50
N LEU A 94 -9.63 11.58 6.69
CA LEU A 94 -10.28 11.22 7.95
C LEU A 94 -11.59 11.98 8.14
N ALA A 95 -11.60 13.28 7.83
CA ALA A 95 -12.81 14.10 7.89
C ALA A 95 -13.88 13.59 6.92
N ALA A 96 -13.50 13.28 5.67
CA ALA A 96 -14.41 12.72 4.67
C ALA A 96 -14.94 11.34 5.08
N LEU A 97 -14.08 10.45 5.56
CA LEU A 97 -14.46 9.11 6.04
C LEU A 97 -15.46 9.21 7.21
N THR A 98 -15.17 10.11 8.15
CA THR A 98 -16.03 10.33 9.32
C THR A 98 -17.39 10.90 8.89
N ALA A 99 -17.41 11.89 8.00
CA ALA A 99 -18.64 12.46 7.47
C ALA A 99 -19.49 11.40 6.75
N ASP A 100 -18.85 10.53 5.97
CA ASP A 100 -19.54 9.47 5.23
C ASP A 100 -20.19 8.44 6.15
N VAL A 101 -19.46 8.01 7.19
CA VAL A 101 -20.00 7.11 8.24
C VAL A 101 -21.14 7.77 9.04
N ILE A 102 -21.06 9.08 9.31
CA ILE A 102 -22.13 9.81 10.02
C ILE A 102 -23.40 9.88 9.17
N VAL A 103 -23.28 10.12 7.86
CA VAL A 103 -24.43 10.31 6.96
C VAL A 103 -25.08 8.99 6.57
N HIS A 104 -24.27 7.98 6.22
CA HIS A 104 -24.77 6.74 5.62
C HIS A 104 -24.67 5.52 6.56
N GLY A 105 -24.04 5.66 7.74
CA GLY A 105 -23.92 4.61 8.73
C GLY A 105 -22.79 3.62 8.47
N PHE A 106 -22.74 2.56 9.28
CA PHE A 106 -21.66 1.55 9.26
C PHE A 106 -21.81 0.51 8.15
N ASP A 107 -22.98 0.38 7.53
CA ASP A 107 -23.21 -0.56 6.43
C ASP A 107 -22.33 -0.25 5.21
N LEU A 108 -21.82 0.98 5.11
CA LEU A 108 -20.80 1.35 4.13
C LEU A 108 -19.55 0.46 4.17
N PHE A 109 -19.17 -0.06 5.34
CA PHE A 109 -18.02 -0.96 5.47
C PHE A 109 -18.26 -2.34 4.84
N LEU A 110 -19.46 -2.62 4.32
CA LEU A 110 -19.69 -3.76 3.43
C LEU A 110 -19.16 -3.50 2.02
N TYR A 111 -18.84 -2.26 1.63
CA TYR A 111 -18.35 -1.96 0.29
C TYR A 111 -16.82 -1.92 0.23
N TYR A 112 -16.25 -2.51 -0.83
CA TYR A 112 -14.79 -2.50 -1.08
C TYR A 112 -14.24 -1.08 -1.30
N THR A 113 -15.07 -0.18 -1.82
CA THR A 113 -14.75 1.24 -1.96
C THR A 113 -14.46 1.87 -0.61
N GLN A 114 -15.25 1.52 0.42
CA GLN A 114 -15.01 2.03 1.78
C GLN A 114 -13.79 1.40 2.44
N TRP A 115 -13.54 0.11 2.20
CA TRP A 115 -12.29 -0.53 2.61
C TRP A 115 -11.08 0.16 1.98
N THR A 116 -11.18 0.55 0.71
CA THR A 116 -10.14 1.27 -0.01
C THR A 116 -9.94 2.68 0.55
N PHE A 117 -11.02 3.42 0.80
CA PHE A 117 -10.95 4.76 1.37
C PHE A 117 -10.33 4.76 2.78
N MET A 118 -10.73 3.80 3.62
CA MET A 118 -10.12 3.55 4.92
C MET A 118 -8.63 3.19 4.80
N LEU A 119 -8.27 2.32 3.86
CA LEU A 119 -6.88 1.92 3.61
C LEU A 119 -6.01 3.13 3.20
N VAL A 120 -6.51 4.00 2.31
CA VAL A 120 -5.82 5.25 1.91
C VAL A 120 -5.64 6.16 3.13
N THR A 121 -6.64 6.26 3.99
CA THR A 121 -6.57 7.05 5.23
C THR A 121 -5.49 6.51 6.17
N ILE A 122 -5.42 5.18 6.36
CA ILE A 122 -4.37 4.51 7.15
C ILE A 122 -2.99 4.71 6.52
N TYR A 123 -2.89 4.63 5.19
CA TYR A 123 -1.66 4.89 4.45
C TYR A 123 -1.13 6.29 4.73
N PHE A 124 -1.98 7.33 4.64
CA PHE A 124 -1.56 8.70 4.93
C PHE A 124 -1.23 8.92 6.40
N LEU A 125 -1.98 8.32 7.34
CA LEU A 125 -1.63 8.34 8.76
C LEU A 125 -0.22 7.80 9.00
N PHE A 126 0.05 6.60 8.46
CA PHE A 126 1.33 5.93 8.66
C PHE A 126 2.47 6.67 7.95
N GLY A 127 2.21 7.19 6.74
CA GLY A 127 3.12 8.05 5.99
C GLY A 127 3.45 9.34 6.73
N SER A 128 2.47 9.98 7.38
CA SER A 128 2.69 11.16 8.22
C SER A 128 3.58 10.85 9.41
N LEU A 129 3.35 9.74 10.12
CA LEU A 129 4.18 9.32 11.25
C LEU A 129 5.64 9.09 10.82
N LEU A 130 5.84 8.37 9.71
CA LEU A 130 7.18 8.13 9.16
C LEU A 130 7.84 9.42 8.68
N SER A 131 7.10 10.33 8.05
CA SER A 131 7.60 11.63 7.63
C SER A 131 7.99 12.53 8.79
N ILE A 132 7.19 12.59 9.86
CA ILE A 132 7.50 13.36 11.07
C ILE A 132 8.76 12.79 11.73
N TYR A 133 8.82 11.47 11.92
CA TYR A 133 9.97 10.82 12.52
C TYR A 133 11.25 10.99 11.69
N GLY A 134 11.15 10.80 10.36
CA GLY A 134 12.27 11.00 9.44
C GLY A 134 12.79 12.44 9.44
N CYS A 135 11.89 13.43 9.43
CA CYS A 135 12.27 14.85 9.56
C CYS A 135 12.93 15.11 10.92
N TYR A 136 12.31 14.70 12.03
CA TYR A 136 12.88 14.86 13.37
C TYR A 136 14.29 14.28 13.47
N TRP A 137 14.49 13.08 12.94
CA TRP A 137 15.78 12.41 12.96
C TRP A 137 16.80 13.04 12.01
N CYS A 138 16.37 13.67 10.92
CA CYS A 138 17.25 14.43 10.02
C CYS A 138 17.71 15.76 10.65
N TYR A 139 16.83 16.45 11.38
CA TYR A 139 17.12 17.76 11.99
C TYR A 139 17.62 17.71 13.43
N LYS A 140 17.70 16.53 14.07
CA LYS A 140 18.21 16.41 15.44
C LYS A 140 19.67 16.91 15.51
N PRO A 141 19.97 17.93 16.35
CA PRO A 141 21.32 18.46 16.51
C PRO A 141 22.23 17.44 17.20
N THR A 142 23.49 17.42 16.76
CA THR A 142 24.54 16.42 17.05
C THR A 142 25.01 16.34 18.50
N ASN A 143 24.37 17.03 19.45
CA ASN A 143 24.86 17.13 20.83
C ASN A 143 24.54 15.93 21.73
N ASN A 144 23.63 15.04 21.34
CA ASN A 144 23.19 13.91 22.17
C ASN A 144 23.39 12.55 21.47
N PHE A 145 24.51 12.36 20.73
CA PHE A 145 24.87 11.04 20.22
C PHE A 145 25.34 10.10 21.35
N ASN A 146 25.77 10.67 22.49
CA ASN A 146 26.19 9.92 23.68
C ASN A 146 25.02 9.33 24.48
N ASP A 147 23.82 9.92 24.44
CA ASP A 147 22.67 9.41 25.21
C ASP A 147 22.07 8.12 24.61
N PHE A 148 22.39 7.81 23.34
CA PHE A 148 21.86 6.62 22.65
C PHE A 148 22.70 5.37 22.89
N ILE A 149 23.93 5.50 23.38
CA ILE A 149 24.84 4.38 23.65
C ILE A 149 24.38 3.54 24.87
N LEU A 150 23.46 4.06 25.69
CA LEU A 150 23.07 3.44 26.95
C LEU A 150 21.85 2.50 26.87
N MET A 151 21.16 2.41 25.72
CA MET A 151 19.86 1.72 25.65
C MET A 151 19.84 0.40 24.85
N ASP A 152 20.90 0.03 24.12
CA ASP A 152 20.89 -1.23 23.34
C ASP A 152 22.25 -1.95 23.36
N GLU A 153 22.44 -2.70 24.44
CA GLU A 153 23.27 -3.91 24.63
C GLU A 153 24.72 -3.94 24.09
N GLU A 154 25.62 -3.95 25.08
CA GLU A 154 27.07 -4.14 25.19
C GLU A 154 27.75 -5.17 24.24
N ASN A 155 27.02 -5.94 23.43
CA ASN A 155 27.57 -6.97 22.54
C ASN A 155 27.92 -6.49 21.11
N ASN A 156 27.30 -5.40 20.61
CA ASN A 156 27.60 -4.87 19.27
C ASN A 156 28.76 -3.85 19.25
N LEU A 157 29.23 -3.46 20.43
CA LEU A 157 30.22 -2.39 20.63
C LEU A 157 31.61 -2.76 20.09
N GLN A 158 32.00 -4.03 20.20
CA GLN A 158 33.35 -4.47 19.84
C GLN A 158 33.56 -4.60 18.32
N MET A 159 32.49 -4.81 17.56
CA MET A 159 32.53 -4.86 16.08
C MET A 159 32.43 -3.47 15.44
N ALA A 160 31.73 -2.53 16.09
CA ALA A 160 31.62 -1.15 15.63
C ALA A 160 32.90 -0.33 15.89
N LEU A 161 33.62 -0.62 16.99
CA LEU A 161 34.89 0.04 17.36
C LEU A 161 36.06 -0.35 16.44
N SER A 162 36.08 -1.58 15.91
CA SER A 162 37.15 -2.00 14.98
C SER A 162 36.98 -1.39 13.58
N HIS A 163 35.75 -1.16 13.14
CA HIS A 163 35.47 -0.57 11.83
C HIS A 163 35.63 0.96 11.79
N THR A 164 35.59 1.62 12.96
CA THR A 164 35.81 3.07 13.11
C THR A 164 37.28 3.45 13.06
N GLN A 165 38.19 2.56 13.49
CA GLN A 165 39.64 2.80 13.45
C GLN A 165 40.22 2.87 12.02
N TYR A 166 39.53 2.31 11.02
CA TYR A 166 39.98 2.30 9.62
C TYR A 166 39.56 3.55 8.81
N LEU A 167 38.58 4.33 9.28
CA LEU A 167 37.99 5.46 8.54
C LEU A 167 38.50 6.85 8.98
N GLN A 168 39.55 6.90 9.80
CA GLN A 168 40.12 8.10 10.40
C GLN A 168 40.95 8.98 9.42
N GLY A 169 40.49 9.13 8.18
CA GLY A 169 41.18 9.90 7.13
C GLY A 169 40.30 10.67 6.14
N VAL A 170 38.97 10.66 6.29
CA VAL A 170 38.05 11.36 5.36
C VAL A 170 37.15 12.34 6.13
N ASN A 171 36.87 13.50 5.54
CA ASN A 171 36.17 14.66 6.10
C ASN A 171 35.04 14.33 7.11
N THR A 172 35.06 15.03 8.24
CA THR A 172 34.21 14.83 9.43
C THR A 172 32.71 15.00 9.17
N GLY A 173 32.31 15.75 8.13
CA GLY A 173 30.90 15.95 7.75
C GLY A 173 30.26 14.75 7.05
N ASP A 174 30.98 14.13 6.11
CA ASP A 174 30.47 12.97 5.35
C ASP A 174 30.43 11.71 6.21
N ASN A 175 31.41 11.56 7.12
CA ASN A 175 31.45 10.47 8.09
C ASN A 175 30.23 10.49 9.03
N LEU A 176 29.68 11.66 9.37
CA LEU A 176 28.55 11.81 10.29
C LEU A 176 27.19 11.50 9.65
N VAL A 177 27.01 11.88 8.38
CA VAL A 177 25.86 11.46 7.56
C VAL A 177 25.94 9.96 7.27
N LEU A 178 27.14 9.43 7.03
CA LEU A 178 27.39 7.99 6.84
C LEU A 178 27.15 7.19 8.13
N GLN A 179 27.56 7.69 9.30
CA GLN A 179 27.33 7.05 10.59
C GLN A 179 25.85 7.05 10.95
N ARG A 180 25.13 8.16 10.67
CA ARG A 180 23.67 8.22 10.80
C ARG A 180 23.00 7.17 9.89
N LYS A 181 23.41 7.06 8.62
CA LYS A 181 22.93 6.01 7.70
C LYS A 181 23.16 4.57 8.18
N LEU A 182 24.10 4.32 9.10
CA LEU A 182 24.42 2.98 9.59
C LEU A 182 23.59 2.53 10.81
N PHE A 183 22.89 3.45 11.49
CA PHE A 183 22.24 3.22 12.79
C PHE A 183 20.70 3.36 12.75
N VAL A 184 20.04 3.01 11.64
CA VAL A 184 18.56 2.93 11.63
C VAL A 184 18.14 1.65 12.39
N PRO A 185 17.35 1.75 13.48
CA PRO A 185 16.88 0.58 14.20
C PRO A 185 16.11 -0.37 13.29
N LYS A 186 16.26 -1.69 13.49
CA LYS A 186 15.56 -2.72 12.68
C LYS A 186 14.04 -2.52 12.64
N SER A 187 13.47 -2.04 13.75
CA SER A 187 12.05 -1.68 13.85
C SER A 187 11.63 -0.60 12.83
N MET A 188 12.49 0.41 12.60
CA MET A 188 12.22 1.49 11.65
C MET A 188 12.30 1.00 10.20
N GLY A 189 13.25 0.11 9.89
CA GLY A 189 13.29 -0.57 8.60
C GLY A 189 12.02 -1.38 8.34
N LEU A 190 11.52 -2.10 9.35
CA LEU A 190 10.27 -2.86 9.26
C LEU A 190 9.08 -1.95 8.96
N PHE A 191 8.97 -0.82 9.65
CA PHE A 191 7.91 0.15 9.37
C PHE A 191 8.01 0.72 7.95
N GLY A 192 9.21 1.01 7.44
CA GLY A 192 9.39 1.41 6.05
C GLY A 192 8.92 0.33 5.06
N TYR A 193 9.28 -0.94 5.31
CA TYR A 193 8.83 -2.06 4.50
C TYR A 193 7.29 -2.25 4.53
N VAL A 194 6.67 -2.15 5.70
CA VAL A 194 5.19 -2.18 5.86
C VAL A 194 4.54 -1.02 5.10
N PHE A 195 5.11 0.19 5.18
CA PHE A 195 4.60 1.35 4.45
C PHE A 195 4.63 1.13 2.93
N GLN A 196 5.67 0.45 2.42
CA GLN A 196 5.72 0.10 1.01
C GLN A 196 4.66 -0.92 0.59
N ILE A 197 4.37 -1.92 1.44
CA ILE A 197 3.27 -2.85 1.21
C ILE A 197 1.95 -2.08 1.20
N LEU A 198 1.71 -1.23 2.19
CA LEU A 198 0.51 -0.39 2.27
C LEU A 198 0.37 0.47 1.01
N PHE A 199 1.45 1.10 0.55
CA PHE A 199 1.46 1.89 -0.68
C PHE A 199 0.99 1.08 -1.90
N GLN A 200 1.48 -0.14 -2.06
CA GLN A 200 1.17 -0.99 -3.22
C GLN A 200 -0.26 -1.51 -3.20
N ILE A 201 -0.75 -1.91 -2.03
CA ILE A 201 -2.15 -2.29 -1.86
C ILE A 201 -3.02 -1.07 -2.15
N THR A 202 -2.72 0.07 -1.53
CA THR A 202 -3.49 1.31 -1.65
C THR A 202 -3.56 1.79 -3.10
N ALA A 203 -2.43 1.87 -3.80
CA ALA A 203 -2.38 2.33 -5.18
C ALA A 203 -3.08 1.39 -6.15
N GLY A 204 -2.94 0.07 -5.94
CA GLY A 204 -3.69 -0.92 -6.71
C GLY A 204 -5.20 -0.81 -6.49
N SER A 205 -5.62 -0.75 -5.22
CA SER A 205 -7.03 -0.67 -4.83
C SER A 205 -7.68 0.63 -5.32
N VAL A 206 -7.05 1.79 -5.14
CA VAL A 206 -7.57 3.08 -5.65
C VAL A 206 -7.70 3.05 -7.17
N MET A 207 -6.68 2.56 -7.89
CA MET A 207 -6.78 2.43 -9.35
C MET A 207 -7.94 1.53 -9.76
N LEU A 208 -8.13 0.39 -9.08
CA LEU A 208 -9.23 -0.53 -9.38
C LEU A 208 -10.60 0.09 -9.08
N THR A 209 -10.79 0.65 -7.88
CA THR A 209 -12.08 1.20 -7.46
C THR A 209 -12.48 2.39 -8.30
N ASP A 210 -11.56 3.30 -8.58
CA ASP A 210 -11.87 4.56 -9.24
C ASP A 210 -12.00 4.35 -10.74
N CYS A 211 -11.16 3.50 -11.37
CA CYS A 211 -11.39 3.11 -12.75
C CYS A 211 -12.73 2.41 -12.93
N LEU A 212 -13.08 1.43 -12.09
CA LEU A 212 -14.37 0.74 -12.18
C LEU A 212 -15.54 1.71 -11.95
N TYR A 213 -15.42 2.60 -10.97
CA TYR A 213 -16.45 3.58 -10.70
C TYR A 213 -16.66 4.51 -11.90
N TRP A 214 -15.61 5.18 -12.37
CA TRP A 214 -15.73 6.21 -13.41
C TRP A 214 -15.99 5.65 -14.81
N THR A 215 -15.46 4.47 -15.14
CA THR A 215 -15.59 3.90 -16.50
C THR A 215 -16.77 2.96 -16.66
N VAL A 216 -17.22 2.31 -15.58
CA VAL A 216 -18.32 1.34 -15.62
C VAL A 216 -19.53 1.86 -14.88
N ILE A 217 -19.42 2.14 -13.59
CA ILE A 217 -20.59 2.41 -12.73
C ILE A 217 -21.22 3.77 -13.04
N PHE A 218 -20.42 4.83 -13.12
CA PHE A 218 -20.88 6.20 -13.31
C PHE A 218 -21.68 6.39 -14.61
N PRO A 219 -21.25 5.89 -15.78
CA PRO A 219 -22.06 5.95 -17.00
C PRO A 219 -23.44 5.29 -16.84
N PHE A 220 -23.53 4.13 -16.16
CA PHE A 220 -24.82 3.47 -15.91
C PHE A 220 -25.73 4.24 -14.95
N LEU A 221 -25.15 4.92 -13.96
CA LEU A 221 -25.90 5.79 -13.04
C LEU A 221 -26.39 7.07 -13.72
N SER A 222 -25.54 7.67 -14.56
CA SER A 222 -25.85 8.87 -15.34
C SER A 222 -27.00 8.63 -16.33
N ILE A 223 -27.04 7.46 -16.99
CA ILE A 223 -28.16 7.08 -17.86
C ILE A 223 -29.50 6.98 -17.09
N LYS A 224 -29.46 6.76 -15.77
CA LYS A 224 -30.65 6.60 -14.92
C LYS A 224 -31.02 7.87 -14.15
N ASP A 225 -30.44 9.02 -14.52
CA ASP A 225 -30.65 10.31 -13.85
C ASP A 225 -30.39 10.26 -12.33
N TYR A 226 -29.39 9.47 -11.91
CA TYR A 226 -29.03 9.37 -10.50
C TYR A 226 -28.22 10.60 -10.05
N ASP A 227 -28.71 11.31 -9.04
CA ASP A 227 -27.99 12.43 -8.42
C ASP A 227 -26.73 11.94 -7.71
N LEU A 228 -25.56 12.36 -8.20
CA LEU A 228 -24.28 12.07 -7.56
C LEU A 228 -24.21 12.76 -6.19
N SER A 229 -24.08 11.97 -5.13
CA SER A 229 -23.79 12.54 -3.82
C SER A 229 -22.37 13.14 -3.82
N PHE A 230 -22.22 14.32 -3.23
CA PHE A 230 -20.93 15.00 -3.11
C PHE A 230 -19.88 14.10 -2.42
N LEU A 231 -20.30 13.38 -1.36
CA LEU A 231 -19.42 12.47 -0.62
C LEU A 231 -18.96 11.30 -1.48
N THR A 232 -19.80 10.79 -2.39
CA THR A 232 -19.41 9.74 -3.35
C THR A 232 -18.36 10.25 -4.34
N VAL A 233 -18.51 11.46 -4.88
CA VAL A 233 -17.50 12.05 -5.77
C VAL A 233 -16.19 12.28 -5.01
N VAL A 234 -16.26 12.79 -3.78
CA VAL A 234 -15.09 12.94 -2.91
C VAL A 234 -14.42 11.60 -2.65
N ALA A 235 -15.17 10.55 -2.31
CA ALA A 235 -14.63 9.22 -2.04
C ALA A 235 -13.92 8.59 -3.25
N HIS A 236 -14.35 8.93 -4.48
CA HIS A 236 -13.83 8.40 -5.75
C HIS A 236 -12.88 9.34 -6.51
N SER A 237 -12.54 10.49 -5.94
CA SER A 237 -11.63 11.46 -6.57
C SER A 237 -10.58 12.00 -5.61
N LEU A 238 -10.95 12.28 -4.35
CA LEU A 238 -10.03 12.82 -3.36
C LEU A 238 -8.90 11.83 -3.05
N ASN A 239 -9.22 10.54 -2.87
CA ASN A 239 -8.26 9.46 -2.69
C ASN A 239 -7.25 9.38 -3.84
N ALA A 240 -7.70 9.39 -5.10
CA ALA A 240 -6.84 9.35 -6.27
C ALA A 240 -5.97 10.60 -6.40
N ILE A 241 -6.54 11.79 -6.21
CA ILE A 241 -5.79 13.06 -6.31
C ILE A 241 -4.71 13.13 -5.24
N LEU A 242 -5.05 12.84 -3.98
CA LEU A 242 -4.09 12.88 -2.87
C LEU A 242 -3.01 11.81 -3.05
N LEU A 243 -3.38 10.58 -3.44
CA LEU A 243 -2.41 9.52 -3.67
C LEU A 243 -1.49 9.83 -4.85
N LEU A 244 -2.01 10.39 -5.95
CA LEU A 244 -1.20 10.83 -7.07
C LEU A 244 -0.24 11.94 -6.64
N GLY A 245 -0.71 12.90 -5.83
CA GLY A 245 0.13 13.92 -5.20
C GLY A 245 1.28 13.30 -4.40
N ASP A 246 1.02 12.31 -3.55
CA ASP A 246 2.09 11.63 -2.80
C ASP A 246 3.06 10.91 -3.75
N ILE A 247 2.53 10.19 -4.75
CA ILE A 247 3.33 9.53 -5.78
C ILE A 247 4.24 10.52 -6.48
N THR A 248 3.80 11.75 -6.78
CA THR A 248 4.68 12.74 -7.42
C THR A 248 5.81 13.20 -6.53
N MET A 249 5.60 13.28 -5.21
CA MET A 249 6.56 13.87 -4.27
C MET A 249 7.49 12.85 -3.60
N ASN A 250 7.02 11.64 -3.29
CA ASN A 250 7.76 10.63 -2.52
C ASN A 250 8.87 9.95 -3.34
N SER A 251 9.76 9.16 -2.73
CA SER A 251 10.77 8.37 -3.46
C SER A 251 10.44 6.86 -3.51
N LEU A 252 9.21 6.47 -3.21
CA LEU A 252 8.81 5.07 -3.12
C LEU A 252 8.95 4.35 -4.47
N GLN A 253 9.46 3.12 -4.40
CA GLN A 253 9.60 2.26 -5.56
C GLN A 253 8.54 1.16 -5.59
N THR A 254 8.11 0.82 -6.80
CA THR A 254 7.23 -0.32 -7.05
C THR A 254 7.95 -1.39 -7.85
N ARG A 255 7.90 -2.61 -7.32
CA ARG A 255 8.29 -3.81 -8.06
C ARG A 255 7.02 -4.54 -8.51
N TRP A 256 7.11 -5.20 -9.66
CA TRP A 256 5.96 -5.90 -10.25
C TRP A 256 5.41 -7.01 -9.36
N PHE A 257 6.27 -7.79 -8.71
CA PHE A 257 5.82 -8.93 -7.91
C PHE A 257 4.91 -8.54 -6.74
N ARG A 258 4.99 -7.29 -6.28
CA ARG A 258 4.23 -6.76 -5.13
C ARG A 258 2.75 -6.52 -5.43
N ILE A 259 2.32 -6.75 -6.68
CA ILE A 259 0.91 -6.98 -7.01
C ILE A 259 0.28 -8.08 -6.16
N SER A 260 1.09 -9.02 -5.64
CA SER A 260 0.67 -10.08 -4.73
C SER A 260 -0.08 -9.55 -3.50
N TYR A 261 0.39 -8.46 -2.89
CA TYR A 261 -0.25 -7.88 -1.71
C TYR A 261 -1.61 -7.28 -2.04
N PHE A 262 -1.72 -6.64 -3.20
CA PHE A 262 -2.99 -6.10 -3.71
C PHE A 262 -3.99 -7.23 -4.01
N LEU A 263 -3.55 -8.32 -4.65
CA LEU A 263 -4.39 -9.50 -4.88
C LEU A 263 -4.86 -10.11 -3.56
N LEU A 264 -3.97 -10.30 -2.58
CA LEU A 264 -4.33 -10.82 -1.26
C LEU A 264 -5.36 -9.93 -0.55
N TRP A 265 -5.21 -8.61 -0.61
CA TRP A 265 -6.16 -7.68 -0.01
C TRP A 265 -7.56 -7.82 -0.60
N THR A 266 -7.68 -7.91 -1.93
CA THR A 266 -8.96 -8.14 -2.58
C THR A 266 -9.53 -9.52 -2.25
N SER A 267 -8.69 -10.56 -2.18
CA SER A 267 -9.12 -11.89 -1.73
C SER A 267 -9.65 -11.88 -0.29
N VAL A 268 -9.00 -11.14 0.62
CA VAL A 268 -9.46 -10.98 2.01
C VAL A 268 -10.84 -10.33 2.05
N TYR A 269 -11.07 -9.28 1.26
CA TYR A 269 -12.38 -8.65 1.15
C TYR A 269 -13.45 -9.63 0.65
N VAL A 270 -13.14 -10.42 -0.40
CA VAL A 270 -14.09 -11.40 -0.94
C VAL A 270 -14.43 -12.48 0.08
N ILE A 271 -13.43 -12.99 0.81
CA ILE A 271 -13.64 -13.96 1.91
C ILE A 271 -14.48 -13.34 3.03
N PHE A 272 -14.22 -12.09 3.41
CA PHE A 272 -15.05 -11.36 4.37
C PHE A 272 -16.51 -11.31 3.92
N GLN A 273 -16.78 -10.97 2.66
CA GLN A 273 -18.13 -10.97 2.10
C GLN A 273 -18.78 -12.35 2.16
N TRP A 274 -18.03 -13.39 1.82
CA TRP A 274 -18.54 -14.76 1.91
C TRP A 274 -18.91 -15.15 3.32
N ILE A 275 -18.07 -14.83 4.31
CA ILE A 275 -18.35 -15.11 5.72
C ILE A 275 -19.63 -14.38 6.16
N VAL A 276 -19.77 -13.08 5.84
CA VAL A 276 -20.97 -12.31 6.18
C VAL A 276 -22.23 -12.97 5.60
N HIS A 277 -22.22 -13.34 4.33
CA HIS A 277 -23.38 -13.92 3.65
C HIS A 277 -23.66 -15.37 4.04
N ALA A 278 -22.63 -16.12 4.49
CA ALA A 278 -22.82 -17.45 5.06
C ALA A 278 -23.48 -17.38 6.45
N CYS A 279 -23.20 -16.32 7.23
CA CYS A 279 -23.76 -16.15 8.57
C CYS A 279 -25.12 -15.45 8.58
N VAL A 280 -25.33 -14.48 7.69
CA VAL A 280 -26.54 -13.63 7.66
C VAL A 280 -27.06 -13.53 6.23
N SER A 281 -28.35 -13.77 6.05
CA SER A 281 -29.02 -13.54 4.78
C SER A 281 -29.23 -12.04 4.57
N THR A 282 -28.31 -11.42 3.84
CA THR A 282 -28.31 -9.98 3.51
C THR A 282 -28.11 -9.79 2.00
N TRP A 283 -28.33 -8.56 1.52
CA TRP A 283 -28.08 -8.19 0.13
C TRP A 283 -26.57 -8.12 -0.17
N TRP A 284 -26.21 -8.48 -1.41
CA TRP A 284 -24.84 -8.32 -1.88
C TRP A 284 -24.52 -6.84 -2.14
N PRO A 285 -23.41 -6.29 -1.61
CA PRO A 285 -23.01 -4.90 -1.90
C PRO A 285 -22.66 -4.71 -3.37
N TYR A 286 -22.16 -5.76 -4.02
CA TYR A 286 -21.92 -5.79 -5.46
C TYR A 286 -22.64 -6.98 -6.09
N PRO A 287 -23.53 -6.75 -7.08
CA PRO A 287 -24.27 -7.83 -7.72
C PRO A 287 -23.37 -8.93 -8.30
N PHE A 288 -22.19 -8.57 -8.83
CA PHE A 288 -21.26 -9.52 -9.42
C PHE A 288 -20.59 -10.48 -8.42
N LEU A 289 -20.69 -10.22 -7.11
CA LEU A 289 -20.23 -11.14 -6.08
C LEU A 289 -21.23 -12.25 -5.77
N ASP A 290 -22.51 -12.06 -6.14
CA ASP A 290 -23.56 -13.07 -5.96
C ASP A 290 -23.26 -14.31 -6.80
N MET A 291 -22.96 -15.42 -6.12
CA MET A 291 -22.60 -16.70 -6.73
C MET A 291 -23.81 -17.45 -7.30
N SER A 292 -25.03 -17.01 -7.00
CA SER A 292 -26.24 -17.53 -7.64
C SER A 292 -26.31 -17.12 -9.11
N LEU A 293 -25.67 -16.03 -9.51
CA LEU A 293 -25.68 -15.56 -10.91
C LEU A 293 -25.03 -16.57 -11.84
N ARG A 294 -25.64 -16.78 -13.02
CA ARG A 294 -25.12 -17.71 -14.03
C ARG A 294 -23.70 -17.36 -14.48
N ILE A 295 -23.37 -16.06 -14.53
CA ILE A 295 -22.07 -15.53 -14.97
C ILE A 295 -21.13 -15.18 -13.80
N ALA A 296 -21.45 -15.57 -12.56
CA ALA A 296 -20.61 -15.25 -11.40
C ALA A 296 -19.15 -15.70 -11.58
N PRO A 297 -18.83 -16.95 -12.01
CA PRO A 297 -17.43 -17.36 -12.19
C PRO A 297 -16.65 -16.48 -13.17
N LEU A 298 -17.32 -15.96 -14.21
CA LEU A 298 -16.70 -15.05 -15.17
C LEU A 298 -16.38 -13.70 -14.53
N TRP A 299 -17.27 -13.16 -13.69
CA TRP A 299 -17.01 -11.91 -12.97
C TRP A 299 -15.84 -12.02 -12.01
N TYR A 300 -15.74 -13.11 -11.25
CA TYR A 300 -14.61 -13.36 -10.36
C TYR A 300 -13.28 -13.43 -11.13
N LEU A 301 -13.28 -14.11 -12.29
CA LEU A 301 -12.11 -14.14 -13.18
C LEU A 301 -11.78 -12.75 -13.75
N VAL A 302 -12.76 -12.00 -14.24
CA VAL A 302 -12.57 -10.64 -14.78
C VAL A 302 -11.96 -9.72 -13.73
N VAL A 303 -12.53 -9.71 -12.51
CA VAL A 303 -12.00 -8.89 -11.40
C VAL A 303 -10.57 -9.31 -11.06
N ALA A 304 -10.28 -10.61 -10.98
CA ALA A 304 -8.91 -11.09 -10.75
C ALA A 304 -7.94 -10.59 -11.83
N LEU A 305 -8.32 -10.69 -13.11
CA LEU A 305 -7.51 -10.22 -14.24
C LEU A 305 -7.34 -8.69 -14.25
N MET A 306 -8.33 -7.92 -13.81
CA MET A 306 -8.27 -6.45 -13.75
C MET A 306 -7.19 -5.92 -12.78
N HIS A 307 -6.71 -6.73 -11.83
CA HIS A 307 -5.60 -6.32 -10.96
C HIS A 307 -4.33 -6.04 -11.77
N ILE A 308 -4.10 -6.78 -12.86
CA ILE A 308 -2.91 -6.65 -13.71
C ILE A 308 -2.86 -5.28 -14.40
N PRO A 309 -3.86 -4.84 -15.19
CA PRO A 309 -3.82 -3.51 -15.81
C PRO A 309 -3.89 -2.38 -14.76
N CYS A 310 -4.66 -2.52 -13.68
CA CYS A 310 -4.75 -1.48 -12.64
C CYS A 310 -3.39 -1.27 -11.96
N TYR A 311 -2.76 -2.35 -11.47
CA TYR A 311 -1.42 -2.26 -10.90
C TYR A 311 -0.38 -1.86 -11.95
N GLY A 312 -0.55 -2.32 -13.19
CA GLY A 312 0.32 -1.96 -14.30
C GLY A 312 0.36 -0.46 -14.58
N ILE A 313 -0.78 0.23 -14.53
CA ILE A 313 -0.86 1.69 -14.67
C ILE A 313 -0.07 2.38 -13.55
N VAL A 314 -0.20 1.93 -12.30
CA VAL A 314 0.56 2.48 -11.16
C VAL A 314 2.07 2.34 -11.38
N VAL A 315 2.53 1.16 -11.79
CA VAL A 315 3.94 0.92 -12.10
C VAL A 315 4.40 1.82 -13.25
N LEU A 316 3.57 2.00 -14.27
CA LEU A 316 3.85 2.86 -15.42
C LEU A 316 3.99 4.33 -15.00
N LEU A 317 3.09 4.83 -14.14
CA LEU A 317 3.14 6.20 -13.60
C LEU A 317 4.44 6.45 -12.84
N ILE A 318 4.87 5.51 -11.99
CA ILE A 318 6.11 5.63 -11.21
C ILE A 318 7.34 5.58 -12.12
N LYS A 319 7.36 4.69 -13.12
CA LYS A 319 8.44 4.63 -14.11
C LYS A 319 8.51 5.91 -14.95
N LEU A 320 7.37 6.42 -15.39
CA LEU A 320 7.27 7.66 -16.16
C LEU A 320 7.80 8.83 -15.34
N LYS A 321 7.33 8.97 -14.10
CA LYS A 321 7.85 9.96 -13.15
C LYS A 321 9.37 9.87 -13.03
N ARG A 322 9.93 8.68 -12.78
CA ARG A 322 11.37 8.49 -12.64
C ARG A 322 12.12 8.92 -13.90
N SER A 323 11.61 8.55 -15.08
CA SER A 323 12.22 8.93 -16.36
C SER A 323 12.19 10.44 -16.58
N VAL A 324 11.06 11.11 -16.29
CA VAL A 324 10.91 12.56 -16.41
C VAL A 324 11.86 13.28 -15.45
N LEU A 325 11.87 12.88 -14.18
CA LEU A 325 12.74 13.49 -13.16
C LEU A 325 14.21 13.29 -13.47
N PHE A 326 14.63 12.10 -13.91
CA PHE A 326 16.02 11.85 -14.28
C PHE A 326 16.45 12.72 -15.48
N LYS A 327 15.57 12.95 -16.44
CA LYS A 327 15.84 13.79 -17.62
C LYS A 327 15.93 15.28 -17.26
N TRP A 328 15.07 15.76 -16.36
CA TRP A 328 14.95 17.19 -16.04
C TRP A 328 15.87 17.63 -14.90
N PHE A 329 16.19 16.72 -13.99
CA PHE A 329 16.92 16.99 -12.74
C PHE A 329 17.96 15.89 -12.45
N PRO A 330 18.99 15.70 -13.30
CA PRO A 330 19.91 14.56 -13.22
C PRO A 330 20.77 14.53 -11.95
N GLU A 331 21.20 15.69 -11.42
CA GLU A 331 22.06 15.78 -10.22
C GLU A 331 21.26 15.74 -8.89
N SER A 332 19.97 16.02 -9.00
CA SER A 332 19.03 16.30 -7.93
C SER A 332 18.15 15.10 -7.55
N CYS A 333 18.12 14.05 -8.38
CA CYS A 333 17.33 12.85 -8.11
C CYS A 333 17.90 12.04 -6.94
N CYS A 334 17.04 11.63 -6.01
CA CYS A 334 17.39 10.69 -4.92
C CYS A 334 17.25 9.20 -5.31
N PHE A 335 16.91 8.89 -6.56
CA PHE A 335 16.72 7.52 -7.04
C PHE A 335 18.07 6.79 -7.23
N LEU A 336 18.65 6.26 -6.16
CA LEU A 336 19.80 5.35 -6.21
C LEU A 336 19.34 3.89 -6.34
#